data_AF-R2QTT1-F1
#
_entry.id   AF-R2QTT1-F1
#
_cell.length_a   1.000
_cell.length_b   1.000
_cell.length_c   1.000
_cell.angle_alpha   90.00
_cell.angle_beta   90.00
_cell.angle_gamma   90.00
#
_symmetry.space_group_name_H-M   'P 1'
#
loop_
_entity.id
_entity.type
_entity.pdbx_description
1 polymer ?
#
loop_
_entity_poly.entity_id
_entity_poly.type
_entity_poly.pdbx_seq_one_letter_code
_entity_poly.pdbx_strand_id
1 'polypeptide(L)'
;MGEEIHTAQTIGGNIGEPYDATSPEYKLAIDGYTLDESKLPEHMSGVLSDKPQAVEYVYTKNTLKMATITINYVDENGKKIHDSIVVSGNIDTQYDVSTAKYKLTINGYTLNESKLPKNSKGTFEKQNQTVTYVYSQNKTIQNNQKPTNTNKQLPLAGETNKQSLMMMGTGIILLSGVLYFVNKRKQKHS
;
A
#
# COMPACT_ATOMS: atom_id res chain seq x y z
N MET A 1 -27.61 11.14 25.53
CA MET A 1 -27.03 10.00 26.26
C MET A 1 -26.01 9.34 25.35
N GLY A 2 -24.85 8.97 25.88
CA GLY A 2 -23.82 8.24 25.13
C GLY A 2 -24.24 6.78 24.87
N GLU A 3 -23.47 6.08 24.04
CA GLU A 3 -23.60 4.64 23.82
C GLU A 3 -22.88 3.89 24.95
N GLU A 4 -23.49 2.82 25.48
CA GLU A 4 -22.82 1.94 26.45
C GLU A 4 -21.78 1.09 25.69
N ILE A 5 -20.51 1.30 26.00
CA ILE A 5 -19.38 0.61 25.35
C ILE A 5 -18.76 -0.49 26.23
N HIS A 6 -19.23 -0.64 27.47
CA HIS A 6 -18.80 -1.67 28.40
C HIS A 6 -19.89 -1.87 29.47
N THR A 7 -20.09 -3.11 29.92
CA THR A 7 -21.04 -3.44 30.99
C THR A 7 -20.69 -2.75 32.30
N ALA A 8 -21.69 -2.29 33.05
CA ALA A 8 -21.50 -1.68 34.36
C ALA A 8 -20.82 -2.62 35.37
N GLN A 9 -19.94 -2.06 36.21
CA GLN A 9 -19.38 -2.72 37.39
C GLN A 9 -20.18 -2.35 38.63
N THR A 10 -20.17 -3.21 39.66
CA THR A 10 -20.88 -2.97 40.92
C THR A 10 -19.89 -2.88 42.08
N ILE A 11 -20.00 -1.80 42.86
CA ILE A 11 -19.36 -1.69 44.17
C ILE A 11 -20.43 -2.02 45.21
N GLY A 12 -20.25 -3.13 45.92
CA GLY A 12 -21.19 -3.61 46.94
C GLY A 12 -20.58 -3.54 48.34
N GLY A 13 -21.45 -3.49 49.35
CA GLY A 13 -21.07 -3.43 50.76
C GLY A 13 -22.27 -3.14 51.65
N ASN A 14 -22.01 -2.97 52.95
CA ASN A 14 -23.05 -2.59 53.91
C ASN A 14 -23.34 -1.08 53.84
N ILE A 15 -24.55 -0.68 54.24
CA ILE A 15 -24.91 0.74 54.36
C ILE A 15 -23.95 1.44 55.33
N GLY A 16 -23.40 2.57 54.92
CA GLY A 16 -22.42 3.35 55.67
C GLY A 16 -20.96 2.99 55.41
N GLU A 17 -20.67 1.89 54.69
CA GLU A 17 -19.30 1.58 54.27
C GLU A 17 -18.84 2.55 53.17
N PRO A 18 -17.54 2.92 53.15
CA PRO A 18 -17.01 3.77 52.11
C PRO A 18 -16.94 3.02 50.77
N TYR A 19 -17.19 3.74 49.68
CA TYR A 19 -16.86 3.29 48.32
C TYR A 19 -15.88 4.26 47.68
N ASP A 20 -15.05 3.73 46.77
CA ASP A 20 -14.10 4.51 46.00
C ASP A 20 -14.05 4.01 44.55
N ALA A 21 -14.65 4.76 43.64
CA ALA A 21 -14.59 4.50 42.20
C ALA A 21 -13.35 5.16 41.55
N THR A 22 -12.50 5.89 42.27
CA THR A 22 -11.31 6.51 41.68
C THR A 22 -10.19 5.51 41.39
N SER A 23 -10.28 4.31 41.98
CA SER A 23 -9.35 3.19 41.79
C SER A 23 -9.20 2.81 40.31
N PRO A 24 -7.97 2.49 39.85
CA PRO A 24 -7.71 2.05 38.47
C PRO A 24 -8.56 0.86 38.01
N GLU A 25 -9.06 0.04 38.94
CA GLU A 25 -9.92 -1.12 38.63
C GLU A 25 -11.27 -0.74 37.99
N TYR A 26 -11.75 0.49 38.24
CA TYR A 26 -12.98 1.03 37.66
C TYR A 26 -12.70 1.95 36.45
N LYS A 27 -11.43 2.35 36.25
CA LYS A 27 -10.96 3.10 35.07
C LYS A 27 -10.52 2.11 33.99
N LEU A 28 -11.50 1.47 33.36
CA LEU A 28 -11.26 0.39 32.40
C LEU A 28 -10.43 0.83 31.20
N ALA A 29 -9.49 -0.01 30.78
CA ALA A 29 -8.81 0.09 29.49
C ALA A 29 -9.70 -0.58 28.43
N ILE A 30 -10.28 0.23 27.54
CA ILE A 30 -11.19 -0.24 26.49
C ILE A 30 -10.48 -0.08 25.14
N ASP A 31 -10.35 -1.17 24.38
CA ASP A 31 -9.66 -1.14 23.10
C ASP A 31 -10.32 -0.15 22.13
N GLY A 32 -9.52 0.71 21.50
CA GLY A 32 -10.03 1.76 20.62
C GLY A 32 -10.74 2.93 21.31
N TYR A 33 -10.68 3.06 22.64
CA TYR A 33 -11.24 4.19 23.37
C TYR A 33 -10.24 4.74 24.41
N THR A 34 -10.39 6.01 24.78
CA THR A 34 -9.60 6.66 25.84
C THR A 34 -10.55 7.32 26.84
N LEU A 35 -10.32 7.12 28.13
CA LEU A 35 -11.09 7.78 29.19
C LEU A 35 -10.91 9.30 29.12
N ASP A 36 -12.02 10.03 29.10
CA ASP A 36 -12.02 11.49 29.13
C ASP A 36 -11.99 11.96 30.59
N GLU A 37 -10.78 12.10 31.15
CA GLU A 37 -10.59 12.51 32.55
C GLU A 37 -11.17 13.90 32.87
N SER A 38 -11.42 14.73 31.85
CA SER A 38 -12.04 16.05 32.02
C SER A 38 -13.55 15.98 32.30
N LYS A 39 -14.17 14.80 32.14
CA LYS A 39 -15.60 14.55 32.33
C LYS A 39 -15.89 13.60 33.49
N LEU A 40 -14.93 13.38 34.39
CA LEU A 40 -15.19 12.59 35.59
C LEU A 40 -16.24 13.31 36.47
N PRO A 41 -17.23 12.59 37.01
CA PRO A 41 -18.21 13.17 37.92
C PRO A 41 -17.56 13.53 39.26
N GLU A 42 -18.23 14.37 40.06
CA GLU A 42 -17.72 14.78 41.38
C GLU A 42 -17.92 13.69 42.45
N HIS A 43 -18.95 12.87 42.33
CA HIS A 43 -19.34 11.83 43.31
C HIS A 43 -18.66 10.48 43.09
N MET A 44 -17.34 10.50 42.88
CA MET A 44 -16.54 9.29 42.63
C MET A 44 -16.21 8.48 43.89
N SER A 45 -16.38 9.07 45.07
CA SER A 45 -16.19 8.41 46.35
C SER A 45 -17.20 8.92 47.38
N GLY A 46 -17.50 8.10 48.38
CA GLY A 46 -18.51 8.42 49.37
C GLY A 46 -18.83 7.24 50.26
N VAL A 47 -20.05 7.21 50.79
CA VAL A 47 -20.57 6.09 51.57
C VAL A 47 -21.75 5.43 50.86
N LEU A 48 -21.85 4.10 50.99
CA LEU A 48 -22.98 3.34 50.50
C LEU A 48 -24.24 3.72 51.29
N SER A 49 -25.36 3.83 50.57
CA SER A 49 -26.67 4.13 51.14
C SER A 49 -27.71 3.13 50.65
N ASP A 50 -28.92 3.22 51.19
CA ASP A 50 -30.10 2.46 50.73
C ASP A 50 -30.61 2.91 49.35
N LYS A 51 -30.03 3.97 48.77
CA LYS A 51 -30.34 4.46 47.43
C LYS A 51 -29.26 4.04 46.44
N PRO A 52 -29.66 3.51 45.26
CA PRO A 52 -28.71 3.18 44.21
C PRO A 52 -28.01 4.47 43.73
N GLN A 53 -26.70 4.38 43.54
CA GLN A 53 -25.85 5.44 43.03
C GLN A 53 -25.18 4.94 41.75
N ALA A 54 -24.99 5.84 40.78
CA ALA A 54 -24.33 5.53 39.51
C ALA A 54 -23.16 6.49 39.31
N VAL A 55 -22.02 5.93 38.95
CA VAL A 55 -20.83 6.66 38.50
C VAL A 55 -20.67 6.37 37.02
N GLU A 56 -20.74 7.41 36.19
CA GLU A 56 -20.60 7.28 34.74
C GLU A 56 -19.20 7.74 34.30
N TYR A 57 -18.52 6.89 33.52
CA TYR A 57 -17.27 7.23 32.86
C TYR A 57 -17.52 7.54 31.40
N VAL A 58 -17.04 8.69 30.94
CA VAL A 58 -17.13 9.08 29.53
C VAL A 58 -15.84 8.71 28.80
N TYR A 59 -15.97 7.92 27.75
CA TYR A 59 -14.85 7.53 26.89
C TYR A 59 -14.96 8.19 25.52
N THR A 60 -13.82 8.60 24.99
CA THR A 60 -13.70 9.11 23.62
C THR A 60 -13.18 8.00 22.71
N LYS A 61 -13.88 7.72 21.61
CA LYS A 61 -13.41 6.77 20.60
C LYS A 61 -12.10 7.26 20.00
N ASN A 62 -11.09 6.41 20.02
CA ASN A 62 -9.80 6.65 19.38
C ASN A 62 -10.01 6.60 17.87
N THR A 63 -10.13 7.78 17.24
CA THR A 63 -10.17 7.85 15.78
C THR A 63 -8.76 7.55 15.26
N LEU A 64 -8.59 6.44 14.54
CA LEU A 64 -7.42 6.25 13.68
C LEU A 64 -7.48 7.32 12.60
N LYS A 65 -6.75 8.42 12.81
CA LYS A 65 -6.67 9.48 11.82
C LYS A 65 -5.78 8.96 10.70
N MET A 66 -6.39 8.65 9.57
CA MET A 66 -5.70 8.23 8.36
C MET A 66 -5.58 9.41 7.41
N ALA A 67 -4.47 9.47 6.69
CA ALA A 67 -4.27 10.39 5.60
C ALA A 67 -3.82 9.62 4.35
N THR A 68 -3.84 10.30 3.21
CA THR A 68 -3.51 9.68 1.92
C THR A 68 -2.37 10.39 1.22
N ILE A 69 -1.57 9.61 0.51
CA ILE A 69 -0.63 10.07 -0.52
C ILE A 69 -1.25 9.74 -1.88
N THR A 70 -1.49 10.77 -2.69
CA THR A 70 -1.87 10.59 -4.10
C THR A 70 -0.64 10.68 -4.98
N ILE A 71 -0.37 9.64 -5.77
CA ILE A 71 0.77 9.54 -6.65
C ILE A 71 0.29 9.81 -8.08
N ASN A 72 0.77 10.90 -8.67
CA ASN A 72 0.41 11.33 -10.02
C ASN A 72 1.52 11.01 -11.01
N TYR A 73 1.09 10.69 -12.24
CA TYR A 73 1.97 10.36 -13.37
C TYR A 73 1.69 11.34 -14.50
N VAL A 74 2.64 12.23 -14.75
CA VAL A 74 2.47 13.33 -15.71
C VAL A 74 3.62 13.36 -16.72
N ASP A 75 3.36 13.94 -17.90
CA ASP A 75 4.42 14.30 -18.83
C ASP A 75 5.13 15.62 -18.43
N GLU A 76 6.08 16.06 -19.25
CA GLU A 76 6.84 17.30 -18.99
C GLU A 76 6.00 18.58 -19.02
N ASN A 77 4.79 18.53 -19.58
CA ASN A 77 3.83 19.64 -19.60
C ASN A 77 2.83 19.56 -18.44
N GLY A 78 2.94 18.56 -17.57
CA GLY A 78 2.00 18.32 -16.48
C GLY A 78 0.71 17.61 -16.89
N LYS A 79 0.61 17.10 -18.12
CA LYS A 79 -0.56 16.33 -18.56
C LYS A 79 -0.53 14.95 -17.90
N LYS A 80 -1.65 14.52 -17.32
CA LYS A 80 -1.82 13.15 -16.79
C LYS A 80 -1.69 12.13 -17.92
N ILE A 81 -0.81 11.15 -17.73
CA ILE A 81 -0.53 10.08 -18.71
C ILE A 81 -0.84 8.67 -18.18
N HIS A 82 -1.14 8.55 -16.90
CA HIS A 82 -1.56 7.30 -16.26
C HIS A 82 -2.44 7.61 -15.05
N ASP A 83 -3.28 6.66 -14.65
CA ASP A 83 -4.08 6.78 -13.44
C ASP A 83 -3.24 6.87 -12.17
N SER A 84 -3.72 7.70 -11.25
CA SER A 84 -3.07 7.97 -9.98
C SER A 84 -3.19 6.76 -9.05
N ILE A 85 -2.17 6.54 -8.23
CA ILE A 85 -2.21 5.53 -7.16
C ILE A 85 -2.43 6.26 -5.83
N VAL A 86 -3.33 5.74 -5.00
CA VAL A 86 -3.57 6.26 -3.64
C VAL A 86 -3.02 5.29 -2.61
N VAL A 87 -2.22 5.80 -1.68
CA VAL A 87 -1.69 5.05 -0.53
C VAL A 87 -2.28 5.68 0.72
N SER A 88 -2.89 4.87 1.59
CA SER A 88 -3.42 5.34 2.88
C SER A 88 -2.55 4.85 4.02
N GLY A 89 -2.43 5.65 5.07
CA GLY A 89 -1.70 5.29 6.28
C GLY A 89 -2.14 6.13 7.47
N ASN A 90 -1.76 5.68 8.66
CA ASN A 90 -2.00 6.44 9.90
C ASN A 90 -1.12 7.69 9.91
N ILE A 91 -1.66 8.81 10.40
CA ILE A 91 -0.88 10.02 10.62
C ILE A 91 0.35 9.72 11.50
N ASP A 92 1.45 10.43 11.25
CA ASP A 92 2.75 10.31 11.91
C ASP A 92 3.48 8.99 11.65
N THR A 93 2.98 8.13 10.76
CA THR A 93 3.69 6.94 10.28
C THR A 93 4.49 7.21 9.01
N GLN A 94 5.61 6.51 8.83
CA GLN A 94 6.47 6.67 7.66
C GLN A 94 5.87 6.04 6.39
N TYR A 95 6.10 6.67 5.25
CA TYR A 95 5.82 6.11 3.93
C TYR A 95 7.08 6.14 3.05
N ASP A 96 7.16 5.17 2.11
CA ASP A 96 8.15 5.13 1.05
C ASP A 96 7.47 4.75 -0.27
N VAL A 97 7.34 5.74 -1.15
CA VAL A 97 6.81 5.56 -2.51
C VAL A 97 7.91 5.65 -3.57
N SER A 98 9.19 5.60 -3.18
CA SER A 98 10.34 5.62 -4.11
C SER A 98 10.64 4.29 -4.79
N THR A 99 9.89 3.24 -4.43
CA THR A 99 10.10 1.85 -4.89
C THR A 99 9.60 1.62 -6.32
N ALA A 100 10.06 0.53 -6.94
CA ALA A 100 9.65 0.14 -8.29
C ALA A 100 8.12 -0.04 -8.45
N LYS A 101 7.41 -0.34 -7.35
CA LYS A 101 5.94 -0.44 -7.33
C LYS A 101 5.26 0.85 -7.80
N TYR A 102 5.85 2.01 -7.50
CA TYR A 102 5.25 3.31 -7.76
C TYR A 102 5.95 4.05 -8.91
N LYS A 103 7.11 3.58 -9.38
CA LYS A 103 7.81 4.06 -10.57
C LYS A 103 7.39 3.23 -11.79
N LEU A 104 6.20 3.52 -12.31
CA LEU A 104 5.56 2.70 -13.35
C LEU A 104 6.30 2.75 -14.69
N THR A 105 6.27 1.64 -15.42
CA THR A 105 6.57 1.59 -16.85
C THR A 105 5.32 1.97 -17.63
N ILE A 106 5.37 3.08 -18.38
CA ILE A 106 4.23 3.60 -19.14
C ILE A 106 4.57 3.53 -20.63
N ASN A 107 3.73 2.88 -21.43
CA ASN A 107 4.01 2.69 -22.86
C ASN A 107 4.18 4.04 -23.58
N GLY A 108 5.26 4.19 -24.36
CA GLY A 108 5.58 5.43 -25.06
C GLY A 108 6.20 6.53 -24.19
N TYR A 109 6.47 6.27 -22.92
CA TYR A 109 7.08 7.23 -21.99
C TYR A 109 8.22 6.60 -21.19
N THR A 110 9.18 7.43 -20.76
CA THR A 110 10.28 7.04 -19.88
C THR A 110 10.30 7.97 -18.67
N LEU A 111 10.46 7.41 -17.46
CA LEU A 111 10.55 8.20 -16.24
C LEU A 111 11.75 9.14 -16.30
N ASN A 112 11.56 10.42 -16.00
CA ASN A 112 12.63 11.39 -15.99
C ASN A 112 13.35 11.36 -14.63
N GLU A 113 14.49 10.64 -14.56
CA GLU A 113 15.25 10.46 -13.31
C GLU A 113 15.83 11.76 -12.75
N SER A 114 16.00 12.79 -13.59
CA SER A 114 16.44 14.12 -13.14
C SER A 114 15.32 14.94 -12.47
N LYS A 115 14.06 14.49 -12.55
CA LYS A 115 12.87 15.16 -12.01
C LYS A 115 12.13 14.30 -10.97
N LEU A 116 12.86 13.44 -10.24
CA LEU A 116 12.25 12.64 -9.18
C LEU A 116 11.69 13.51 -8.04
N PRO A 117 10.50 13.19 -7.50
CA PRO A 117 9.90 13.95 -6.41
C PRO A 117 10.71 13.80 -5.12
N LYS A 118 10.99 14.95 -4.48
CA LYS A 118 11.73 15.02 -3.20
C LYS A 118 10.95 14.43 -2.03
N ASN A 119 9.62 14.48 -2.09
CA ASN A 119 8.71 13.95 -1.06
C ASN A 119 8.27 12.49 -1.32
N SER A 120 9.08 11.71 -2.05
CA SER A 120 8.81 10.28 -2.27
C SER A 120 9.00 9.42 -1.01
N LYS A 121 9.59 9.98 0.05
CA LYS A 121 9.61 9.41 1.40
C LYS A 121 9.24 10.50 2.39
N GLY A 122 8.61 10.11 3.50
CA GLY A 122 8.21 11.06 4.53
C GLY A 122 7.29 10.41 5.56
N THR A 123 6.50 11.23 6.23
CA THR A 123 5.47 10.80 7.18
C THR A 123 4.10 11.26 6.70
N PHE A 124 3.07 10.44 6.95
CA PHE A 124 1.68 10.85 6.71
C PHE A 124 1.33 12.05 7.60
N GLU A 125 0.99 13.16 6.98
CA GLU A 125 0.55 14.36 7.68
C GLU A 125 -0.97 14.39 7.88
N LYS A 126 -1.48 15.36 8.65
CA LYS A 126 -2.93 15.56 8.80
C LYS A 126 -3.64 15.89 7.49
N GLN A 127 -2.92 16.50 6.54
CA GLN A 127 -3.44 16.84 5.23
C GLN A 127 -3.04 15.76 4.22
N ASN A 128 -3.89 15.51 3.23
CA ASN A 128 -3.53 14.63 2.12
C ASN A 128 -2.36 15.24 1.34
N GLN A 129 -1.38 14.40 0.99
CA GLN A 129 -0.17 14.82 0.29
C GLN A 129 -0.20 14.30 -1.16
N THR A 130 0.56 14.94 -2.04
CA THR A 130 0.69 14.54 -3.44
C THR A 130 2.15 14.34 -3.82
N VAL A 131 2.44 13.23 -4.49
CA VAL A 131 3.75 12.90 -5.07
C VAL A 131 3.59 12.82 -6.57
N THR A 132 4.43 13.52 -7.34
CA THR A 132 4.31 13.55 -8.80
C THR A 132 5.56 12.98 -9.44
N TYR A 133 5.39 11.93 -10.25
CA TYR A 133 6.42 11.40 -11.14
C TYR A 133 6.25 12.00 -12.55
N VAL A 134 7.35 12.55 -13.07
CA VAL A 134 7.38 13.21 -14.39
C VAL A 134 8.05 12.30 -15.41
N TYR A 135 7.45 12.19 -16.60
CA TYR A 135 7.91 11.33 -17.67
C TYR A 135 8.18 12.13 -18.95
N SER A 136 9.15 11.66 -19.73
CA SER A 136 9.46 12.17 -21.07
C SER A 136 8.86 11.24 -22.12
N GLN A 137 8.25 11.81 -23.16
CA GLN A 137 7.70 11.02 -24.26
C GLN A 137 8.85 10.42 -25.09
N ASN A 138 8.73 9.13 -25.41
CA ASN A 138 9.71 8.43 -26.24
C ASN A 138 9.61 8.94 -27.67
N LYS A 139 10.75 9.28 -28.29
CA LYS A 139 10.77 9.67 -29.70
C LYS A 139 10.38 8.47 -30.56
N THR A 140 9.29 8.57 -31.31
CA THR A 140 8.97 7.61 -32.36
C THR A 140 9.92 7.88 -33.54
N ILE A 141 10.79 6.93 -33.89
CA ILE A 141 11.45 6.98 -35.20
C ILE A 141 10.39 6.64 -36.25
N GLN A 142 9.83 7.65 -36.91
CA GLN A 142 9.08 7.43 -38.15
C GLN A 142 10.08 7.02 -39.23
N ASN A 143 10.24 5.72 -39.44
CA ASN A 143 11.06 5.21 -40.53
C ASN A 143 10.26 5.33 -41.85
N ASN A 144 10.32 6.48 -42.50
CA ASN A 144 9.84 6.65 -43.88
C ASN A 144 10.82 6.02 -44.88
N GLN A 145 11.04 4.70 -44.79
CA GLN A 145 11.77 3.96 -45.80
C GLN A 145 10.87 3.64 -47.00
N LYS A 146 10.99 4.48 -48.03
CA LYS A 146 10.71 4.11 -49.43
C LYS A 146 11.61 2.93 -49.81
N PRO A 147 11.11 1.86 -50.46
CA PRO A 147 11.97 0.75 -50.85
C PRO A 147 12.86 1.19 -52.03
N THR A 148 14.19 1.18 -51.82
CA THR A 148 15.16 1.22 -52.91
C THR A 148 16.10 0.03 -52.79
N ASN A 149 15.87 -0.92 -53.69
CA ASN A 149 16.79 -1.98 -54.07
C ASN A 149 18.06 -1.38 -54.68
N THR A 150 19.23 -1.76 -54.18
CA THR A 150 20.42 -1.92 -55.02
C THR A 150 21.26 -3.09 -54.51
N ASN A 151 21.28 -4.15 -55.31
CA ASN A 151 22.12 -5.32 -55.14
C ASN A 151 23.54 -5.01 -55.66
N LYS A 152 24.60 -5.29 -54.88
CA LYS A 152 25.97 -5.51 -55.38
C LYS A 152 26.66 -6.58 -54.51
N GLN A 153 27.24 -7.54 -55.20
CA GLN A 153 27.48 -8.94 -54.82
C GLN A 153 28.84 -9.22 -54.13
N LEU A 154 28.86 -10.34 -53.37
CA LEU A 154 29.90 -10.97 -52.52
C LEU A 154 31.18 -11.48 -53.23
N PRO A 155 32.20 -11.97 -52.47
CA PRO A 155 32.44 -13.43 -52.34
C PRO A 155 32.68 -13.86 -50.88
N LEU A 156 32.14 -14.97 -50.31
CA LEU A 156 32.16 -16.42 -50.57
C LEU A 156 33.44 -17.17 -50.10
N ALA A 157 33.24 -18.13 -49.17
CA ALA A 157 33.87 -19.48 -49.07
C ALA A 157 33.93 -19.92 -47.59
N GLY A 158 33.48 -21.10 -47.16
CA GLY A 158 32.88 -22.24 -47.82
C GLY A 158 32.05 -22.99 -46.75
N GLU A 159 30.86 -23.47 -47.10
CA GLU A 159 30.59 -24.76 -47.76
C GLU A 159 30.10 -25.77 -46.69
N THR A 160 28.97 -26.44 -46.84
CA THR A 160 28.63 -27.27 -48.01
C THR A 160 27.14 -27.25 -48.35
N ASN A 161 26.90 -27.14 -49.66
CA ASN A 161 25.63 -27.14 -50.36
C ASN A 161 25.39 -28.57 -50.89
N LYS A 162 24.22 -29.15 -50.59
CA LYS A 162 23.61 -30.20 -51.42
C LYS A 162 22.39 -29.60 -52.14
N GLN A 163 22.64 -29.38 -53.43
CA GLN A 163 21.76 -29.15 -54.58
C GLN A 163 20.53 -30.08 -54.55
N SER A 164 19.37 -29.84 -55.15
CA SER A 164 18.75 -28.77 -55.96
C SER A 164 17.35 -29.32 -56.32
N LEU A 165 16.36 -28.46 -56.63
CA LEU A 165 15.19 -28.78 -57.48
C LEU A 165 14.08 -29.66 -56.83
N MET A 166 12.77 -29.36 -56.84
CA MET A 166 11.96 -28.17 -57.11
C MET A 166 10.53 -28.52 -56.67
N MET A 167 9.78 -27.50 -56.25
CA MET A 167 8.30 -27.46 -56.15
C MET A 167 7.64 -28.23 -55.00
N MET A 168 8.35 -28.49 -53.91
CA MET A 168 7.97 -29.60 -53.02
C MET A 168 8.50 -29.28 -51.62
N GLY A 169 7.84 -29.58 -50.51
CA GLY A 169 6.63 -30.34 -50.29
C GLY A 169 6.25 -30.30 -48.81
N THR A 170 5.01 -30.68 -48.58
CA THR A 170 4.40 -31.25 -47.37
C THR A 170 5.31 -31.80 -46.25
N GLY A 171 4.84 -31.67 -45.01
CA GLY A 171 5.09 -32.63 -43.91
C GLY A 171 5.17 -31.93 -42.54
N ILE A 172 4.23 -32.03 -41.59
CA ILE A 172 3.73 -33.19 -40.82
C ILE A 172 4.81 -33.78 -39.85
N ILE A 173 4.58 -33.58 -38.52
CA ILE A 173 4.84 -34.52 -37.36
C ILE A 173 6.30 -34.67 -36.85
N LEU A 174 6.69 -34.80 -35.55
CA LEU A 174 6.10 -34.86 -34.19
C LEU A 174 7.22 -34.76 -33.11
N LEU A 175 6.82 -34.43 -31.86
CA LEU A 175 7.25 -34.94 -30.53
C LEU A 175 8.74 -35.03 -30.14
N SER A 176 9.09 -34.35 -29.04
CA SER A 176 9.50 -34.92 -27.71
C SER A 176 10.08 -33.78 -26.85
N GLY A 177 9.54 -33.50 -25.66
CA GLY A 177 9.93 -34.12 -24.37
C GLY A 177 11.13 -33.34 -23.76
N VAL A 178 11.25 -32.94 -22.50
CA VAL A 178 10.72 -33.37 -21.19
C VAL A 178 11.26 -32.35 -20.16
N LEU A 179 10.43 -31.97 -19.18
CA LEU A 179 10.64 -31.64 -17.74
C LEU A 179 11.92 -30.85 -17.28
N TYR A 180 12.00 -30.15 -16.14
CA TYR A 180 11.35 -30.33 -14.84
C TYR A 180 11.51 -29.08 -13.98
N PHE A 181 10.49 -28.78 -13.19
CA PHE A 181 10.46 -27.79 -12.13
C PHE A 181 10.30 -28.57 -10.83
N VAL A 182 11.25 -28.57 -9.88
CA VAL A 182 10.95 -28.94 -8.48
C VAL A 182 11.79 -28.14 -7.49
N ASN A 183 11.05 -27.25 -6.83
CA ASN A 183 11.18 -26.72 -5.48
C ASN A 183 11.33 -27.84 -4.41
N LYS A 184 12.12 -27.65 -3.33
CA LYS A 184 11.68 -27.86 -1.92
C LYS A 184 12.84 -27.89 -0.91
N ARG A 185 12.69 -27.00 0.08
CA ARG A 185 13.03 -27.02 1.52
C ARG A 185 13.95 -28.14 2.04
N LYS A 186 14.95 -27.75 2.83
CA LYS A 186 15.46 -28.55 3.96
C LYS A 186 15.29 -27.80 5.28
N GLN A 187 14.68 -28.50 6.23
CA GLN A 187 14.61 -28.21 7.66
C GLN A 187 15.46 -29.25 8.37
N LYS A 188 16.15 -28.82 9.44
CA LYS A 188 16.83 -29.59 10.52
C LYS A 188 18.02 -30.48 10.06
N HIS A 189 19.09 -30.69 10.82
CA HIS A 189 19.30 -30.68 12.27
C HIS A 189 20.78 -30.35 12.54
N SER A 190 21.09 -29.64 13.62
CA SER A 190 22.03 -30.11 14.64
C SER A 190 21.76 -29.41 15.95
#